data_AF-A0A353B7A0-F1
#
_entry.id   AF-A0A353B7A0-F1
#
_cell.length_a   1.000
_cell.length_b   1.000
_cell.length_c   1.000
_cell.angle_alpha   90.00
_cell.angle_beta   90.00
_cell.angle_gamma   90.00
#
_symmetry.space_group_name_H-M   'P 1'
#
loop_
_entity.id
_entity.type
_entity.pdbx_description
1 polymer ?
#
loop_
_entity_poly.entity_id
_entity_poly.type
_entity_poly.pdbx_seq_one_letter_code
_entity_poly.pdbx_strand_id
1 'polypeptide(L)' 'ERFTGLCIERLPRGQYSIRYQMRAETPGSFAGGPATIAGMYATDLRGNSSNTRMAVVDSPR' A
#
# COMPACT_ATOMS: atom_id res chain seq x y z
N GLU A 1 -10.40 -5.01 -8.17
CA GLU A 1 -9.20 -4.63 -7.37
C GLU A 1 -9.52 -3.41 -6.52
N ARG A 2 -9.17 -3.43 -5.22
CA ARG A 2 -9.38 -2.30 -4.31
C ARG A 2 -8.03 -1.66 -3.99
N PHE A 3 -7.98 -0.33 -4.01
CA PHE A 3 -6.78 0.45 -3.67
C PHE A 3 -7.08 1.38 -2.51
N THR A 4 -6.09 1.56 -1.64
CA THR A 4 -6.14 2.53 -0.54
C THR A 4 -5.19 3.68 -0.86
N GLY A 5 -5.75 4.88 -1.05
CA GLY A 5 -4.97 6.10 -1.24
C GLY A 5 -4.72 6.80 0.10
N LEU A 6 -3.45 7.14 0.36
CA LEU A 6 -3.05 7.98 1.49
C LEU A 6 -2.53 9.31 0.95
N CYS A 7 -3.04 10.43 1.45
CA CYS A 7 -2.58 11.76 1.08
C CYS A 7 -1.85 12.39 2.26
N ILE A 8 -0.69 13.00 2.00
CA ILE A 8 0.15 13.65 3.00
C ILE A 8 0.45 15.04 2.47
N GLU A 9 0.15 16.07 3.26
CA GLU A 9 0.34 17.46 2.83
C GLU A 9 1.82 17.85 2.76
N ARG A 10 2.65 17.29 3.65
CA ARG A 10 4.08 17.61 3.73
C ARG A 10 4.88 16.36 4.05
N LEU A 11 5.89 16.09 3.22
CA LEU A 11 6.91 15.09 3.50
C LEU A 11 8.17 15.82 3.97
N PRO A 12 8.51 15.80 5.27
CA PRO A 12 9.73 16.41 5.74
C PRO A 12 10.95 15.62 5.21
N ARG A 13 12.16 16.16 5.36
CA ARG A 13 13.36 15.44 4.93
C ARG A 13 13.60 14.24 5.85
N GLY A 14 13.83 13.07 5.27
CA GLY A 14 14.17 11.85 6.01
C GLY A 14 13.43 10.63 5.49
N GLN A 15 13.42 9.57 6.31
CA GLN A 15 12.68 8.34 6.05
C GLN A 15 11.43 8.30 6.93
N TYR A 16 10.31 7.89 6.35
CA TYR A 16 9.01 7.81 7.03
C TYR A 16 8.41 6.43 6.86
N SER A 17 7.81 5.92 7.92
CA SER A 17 7.10 4.64 7.93
C SER A 17 5.64 4.89 8.21
N ILE A 18 4.77 4.41 7.31
CA ILE A 18 3.32 4.51 7.46
C ILE A 18 2.77 3.10 7.60
N ARG A 19 1.94 2.89 8.62
CA ARG A 19 1.31 1.59 8.88
C ARG A 19 -0.20 1.75 8.83
N TYR A 20 -0.86 0.91 8.05
CA TYR A 20 -2.31 0.86 7.94
C TYR A 20 -2.78 -0.58 8.17
N GLN A 21 -3.86 -0.74 8.95
CA GLN A 21 -4.48 -2.04 9.17
C GLN A 21 -5.55 -2.28 8.12
N MET A 22 -5.50 -3.45 7.48
CA MET A 22 -6.51 -3.90 6.52
C MET A 22 -7.07 -5.24 6.96
N ARG A 23 -8.36 -5.47 6.69
CA ARG A 23 -9.01 -6.75 6.93
C ARG A 23 -9.19 -7.46 5.59
N ALA A 24 -8.82 -8.74 5.56
CA ALA A 24 -9.16 -9.60 4.44
C ALA A 24 -10.65 -9.98 4.49
N GLU A 25 -11.36 -9.77 3.39
CA GLU A 25 -12.82 -10.04 3.31
C GLU A 25 -13.13 -11.45 2.79
N THR A 26 -12.28 -12.01 1.93
CA THR A 26 -12.51 -13.31 1.29
C THR A 26 -11.23 -14.14 1.37
N PRO A 27 -11.30 -15.42 1.78
CA PRO A 27 -10.14 -16.30 1.77
C PRO A 27 -9.66 -16.57 0.34
N GLY A 28 -8.35 -16.72 0.17
CA GLY A 28 -7.75 -16.94 -1.15
C GLY A 28 -6.32 -16.44 -1.27
N SER A 29 -5.72 -16.70 -2.44
CA SER A 29 -4.39 -16.20 -2.80
C SER A 29 -4.53 -14.90 -3.61
N PHE A 30 -3.87 -13.84 -3.16
CA PHE A 30 -3.94 -12.53 -3.77
C PHE A 30 -2.54 -12.00 -4.11
N ALA A 31 -2.45 -11.33 -5.25
CA ALA A 31 -1.30 -10.50 -5.59
C ALA A 31 -1.62 -9.05 -5.22
N GLY A 32 -0.87 -8.51 -4.27
CA GLY A 32 -0.86 -7.08 -3.97
C GLY A 32 0.11 -6.39 -4.91
N GLY A 33 -0.43 -5.51 -5.77
CA GLY A 33 0.35 -4.62 -6.61
C GLY A 33 1.36 -3.79 -5.80
N PRO A 34 2.39 -3.24 -6.46
CA PRO A 34 3.36 -2.40 -5.78
C PRO A 34 2.68 -1.16 -5.18
N ALA A 35 3.07 -0.81 -3.95
CA ALA A 35 2.71 0.47 -3.37
C ALA A 35 3.42 1.58 -4.17
N THR A 36 2.64 2.55 -4.65
CA THR A 36 3.14 3.65 -5.47
C THR A 36 2.99 4.96 -4.71
N ILE A 37 4.01 5.81 -4.77
CA ILE A 37 3.97 7.20 -4.29
C ILE A 37 4.23 8.15 -5.46
N ALA A 38 3.50 9.26 -5.46
CA ALA A 38 3.62 10.29 -6.48
C ALA A 38 3.47 11.68 -5.85
N GLY A 39 4.31 12.63 -6.29
CA GLY A 39 4.08 14.04 -6.03
C GLY A 39 2.92 14.54 -6.88
N MET A 40 1.83 15.00 -6.25
CA MET A 40 0.66 15.54 -6.96
C MET A 40 1.02 16.75 -7.83
N TYR A 41 1.92 17.59 -7.35
CA TYR A 41 2.40 18.81 -8.03
C TYR A 41 3.88 18.76 -8.43
N ALA A 42 4.56 17.65 -8.16
CA ALA A 42 5.97 17.42 -8.51
C ALA A 42 6.08 16.03 -9.13
N THR A 43 5.75 15.94 -10.42
CA THR A 43 5.55 14.67 -11.12
C THR A 43 6.81 13.80 -11.22
N ASP A 44 7.98 14.42 -11.11
CA ASP A 44 9.29 13.75 -11.06
C ASP A 44 9.50 12.96 -9.77
N LEU A 45 8.76 13.30 -8.70
CA LEU A 45 8.79 12.54 -7.45
C LEU A 45 7.90 11.31 -7.60
N ARG A 46 8.54 10.17 -7.88
CA ARG A 46 7.90 8.86 -7.98
C ARG A 46 8.66 7.84 -7.14
N GLY A 47 7.93 6.87 -6.61
CA GLY A 47 8.50 5.70 -5.95
C GLY A 47 7.55 4.52 -6.08
N ASN A 48 8.10 3.34 -6.31
CA ASN A 48 7.34 2.10 -6.42
C ASN A 48 7.98 1.07 -5.51
N SER A 49 7.17 0.32 -4.76
CA SER A 49 7.64 -0.82 -4.00
C SER A 49 7.72 -2.07 -4.87
N SER A 50 8.24 -3.15 -4.30
CA SER A 50 8.10 -4.48 -4.87
C SER A 50 6.64 -4.96 -4.80
N ASN A 51 6.26 -5.82 -5.74
CA ASN A 51 5.00 -6.54 -5.68
C ASN A 51 5.02 -7.56 -4.53
N THR A 52 3.88 -7.78 -3.87
CA THR A 52 3.78 -8.72 -2.74
C THR A 52 2.71 -9.78 -3.03
N ARG A 53 2.99 -11.05 -2.73
CA ARG A 53 1.97 -12.12 -2.74
C ARG A 53 1.53 -12.38 -1.32
N MET A 54 0.22 -12.49 -1.11
CA MET A 54 -0.40 -12.73 0.19
C MET A 54 -1.39 -13.87 0.09
N ALA A 55 -1.37 -14.78 1.06
CA ALA A 55 -2.39 -15.81 1.21
C ALA A 55 -3.28 -15.42 2.40
N VAL A 56 -4.57 -15.25 2.14
CA VAL A 56 -5.58 -15.07 3.18
C VAL A 56 -6.10 -16.44 3.55
N VAL A 57 -5.77 -16.89 4.76
CA VAL A 57 -6.35 -18.09 5.36
C VAL A 57 -7.66 -17.73 6.04
N ASP A 58 -8.64 -18.61 5.94
CA ASP A 58 -9.81 -18.54 6.79
C ASP A 58 -9.38 -18.92 8.21
N SER A 59 -9.63 -18.02 9.16
CA SER A 59 -9.39 -18.30 10.57
C SER A 59 -10.72 -18.75 11.18
N PRO A 60 -10.88 -20.03 11.55
CA PRO A 60 -12.04 -20.46 12.32
C PRO A 60 -11.95 -19.77 13.68
N ARG A 61 -12.92 -18.91 13.97
CA ARG A 61 -13.05 -18.30 15.29
C ARG A 61 -13.85 -19.21 16.19
#